data_AF-A0A938FXN8-F1
#
_entry.id   AF-A0A938FXN8-F1
#
_cell.length_a   1.000
_cell.length_b   1.000
_cell.length_c   1.000
_cell.angle_alpha   90.00
_cell.angle_beta   90.00
_cell.angle_gamma   90.00
#
_symmetry.space_group_name_H-M   'P 1'
#
loop_
_entity.id
_entity.type
_entity.pdbx_description
1 polymer ?
#
loop_
_entity_poly.entity_id
_entity_poly.type
_entity_poly.pdbx_seq_one_letter_code
_entity_poly.pdbx_strand_id
1 'polypeptide(L)' 'HLAAVRSGGSLKLYLDGKQVAASGSFNPGDYDLSNDRPLRIGFGDHDYFNGSLSDVRLYNRALTPEELTK' A
#
# COMPACT_ATOMS: atom_id res chain seq x y z
N HIS A 1 4.02 -7.69 -9.94
CA HIS A 1 4.35 -6.58 -9.01
C HIS A 1 3.07 -5.91 -8.55
N LEU A 2 2.88 -5.72 -7.25
CA LEU A 2 1.70 -5.07 -6.67
C LEU A 2 2.15 -3.85 -5.87
N ALA A 3 1.49 -2.71 -6.08
CA ALA A 3 1.75 -1.50 -5.31
C ALA A 3 0.45 -0.84 -4.84
N ALA A 4 0.47 -0.36 -3.59
CA ALA A 4 -0.56 0.50 -3.02
C ALA A 4 0.03 1.89 -2.77
N VAL A 5 -0.62 2.92 -3.31
CA VAL A 5 -0.18 4.31 -3.18
C VAL A 5 -1.26 5.11 -2.48
N ARG A 6 -0.92 5.72 -1.36
CA ARG A 6 -1.75 6.72 -0.68
C ARG A 6 -1.25 8.11 -1.04
N SER A 7 -2.14 8.98 -1.49
CA SER A 7 -1.85 10.40 -1.72
C SER A 7 -2.99 11.23 -1.12
N GLY A 8 -2.73 11.88 0.01
CA GLY A 8 -3.74 12.59 0.78
C GLY A 8 -4.94 11.70 1.13
N GLY A 9 -6.12 12.12 0.68
CA GLY A 9 -7.41 11.44 0.88
C GLY A 9 -7.79 10.42 -0.18
N SER A 10 -6.82 9.80 -0.86
CA SER A 10 -7.06 8.78 -1.89
C SER A 10 -6.05 7.64 -1.81
N LEU A 11 -6.51 6.43 -2.09
CA LEU A 11 -5.73 5.21 -2.22
C LEU A 11 -5.87 4.66 -3.65
N LYS A 12 -4.77 4.21 -4.22
CA LYS A 12 -4.71 3.60 -5.55
C LYS A 12 -3.97 2.28 -5.50
N LEU A 13 -4.47 1.29 -6.22
CA LEU A 13 -3.83 0.00 -6.40
C LEU A 13 -3.33 -0.14 -7.83
N TYR A 14 -2.11 -0.66 -7.97
CA TYR A 14 -1.43 -0.89 -9.23
C TYR A 14 -1.00 -2.34 -9.34
N LEU A 15 -1.31 -2.97 -10.48
CA LEU A 15 -0.81 -4.28 -10.86
C LEU A 15 0.11 -4.11 -12.06
N ASP A 16 1.36 -4.53 -11.91
CA ASP A 16 2.40 -4.42 -12.94
C ASP A 16 2.51 -2.99 -13.53
N GLY A 17 2.50 -2.00 -12.63
CA GLY A 17 2.60 -0.57 -12.99
C GLY A 17 1.31 0.06 -13.51
N LYS A 18 0.27 -0.73 -13.83
CA LYS A 18 -1.03 -0.22 -14.28
C LYS A 18 -1.98 -0.02 -13.10
N GLN A 19 -2.59 1.16 -13.00
CA GLN A 19 -3.64 1.41 -12.00
C GLN A 19 -4.84 0.50 -12.29
N VAL A 20 -5.23 -0.33 -11.32
CA VAL A 20 -6.36 -1.28 -11.43
C VAL A 20 -7.52 -0.92 -10.53
N ALA A 21 -7.30 -0.12 -9.48
CA ALA A 21 -8.36 0.38 -8.62
C ALA A 21 -7.99 1.72 -7.98
N ALA A 22 -9.01 2.47 -7.57
CA ALA A 22 -8.88 3.66 -6.76
C ALA A 22 -10.03 3.73 -5.75
N SER A 23 -9.75 4.22 -4.55
CA SER A 23 -10.80 4.57 -3.59
C SER A 23 -11.54 5.83 -4.03
N GLY A 24 -12.73 6.06 -3.44
CA GLY A 24 -13.27 7.41 -3.37
C GLY A 24 -12.40 8.33 -2.51
N SER A 25 -12.72 9.62 -2.52
CA SER A 25 -12.11 10.59 -1.61
C SER A 25 -12.51 10.29 -0.16
N PHE A 26 -11.57 10.40 0.77
CA PHE A 26 -11.80 10.27 2.21
C PHE A 26 -11.01 11.31 3.00
N ASN A 27 -11.40 11.54 4.25
CA ASN A 27 -10.63 12.37 5.17
C ASN A 27 -9.38 11.58 5.64
N PRO A 28 -8.15 12.09 5.42
CA PRO A 28 -6.94 11.39 5.83
C PRO A 28 -6.89 11.01 7.32
N GLY A 29 -7.52 11.80 8.19
CA GLY A 29 -7.55 11.57 9.64
C GLY A 29 -8.32 10.31 10.04
N ASP A 30 -9.32 9.89 9.25
CA ASP A 30 -10.11 8.67 9.53
C ASP A 30 -9.28 7.38 9.37
N TYR A 31 -8.15 7.48 8.67
CA TYR A 31 -7.22 6.39 8.40
C TYR A 31 -5.81 6.74 8.89
N ASP A 32 -5.70 7.38 10.07
CA ASP A 32 -4.45 7.49 10.78
C ASP A 32 -4.06 6.12 11.36
N LEU A 33 -2.90 5.62 10.93
CA LEU A 33 -2.35 4.33 11.37
C LEU A 33 -1.15 4.53 12.30
N SER A 34 -0.90 5.74 12.77
CA SER A 34 0.22 6.06 13.66
C SER A 34 0.06 5.33 15.00
N ASN A 35 1.00 4.46 15.31
CA ASN A 35 1.05 3.71 16.57
C ASN A 35 2.48 3.24 16.85
N ASP A 36 2.71 2.65 18.02
CA ASP A 36 4.01 2.19 18.52
C ASP A 36 4.27 0.68 18.31
N ARG A 37 3.37 -0.02 17.61
CA ARG A 37 3.50 -1.47 17.36
C ARG A 37 4.41 -1.74 16.16
N PRO A 38 5.13 -2.88 16.16
CA PRO A 38 5.95 -3.26 15.01
C PRO A 38 5.09 -3.51 13.76
N LEU A 39 5.59 -3.08 12.60
CA LEU A 39 5.02 -3.48 11.31
C LEU A 39 5.25 -4.98 11.09
N ARG A 40 4.16 -5.71 10.81
CA ARG A 40 4.21 -7.13 10.48
C ARG A 40 3.79 -7.31 9.02
N ILE A 41 4.61 -8.01 8.23
CA ILE A 41 4.34 -8.32 6.83
C ILE A 41 3.96 -9.80 6.72
N GLY A 42 2.88 -10.10 6.00
CA GLY A 42 2.38 -11.47 5.87
C GLY A 42 1.66 -12.01 7.10
N PHE A 43 1.32 -11.16 8.07
CA PHE A 43 0.58 -11.53 9.28
C PHE A 43 -0.72 -10.74 9.37
N GLY A 44 -1.84 -11.42 9.58
CA GLY A 44 -3.17 -10.84 9.81
C GLY A 44 -3.73 -11.25 11.17
N ASP A 45 -4.90 -10.72 11.50
CA ASP A 45 -5.55 -10.95 12.80
C ASP A 45 -6.05 -12.40 12.96
N HIS A 46 -6.37 -13.06 11.83
CA HIS A 46 -6.94 -14.41 11.81
C HIS A 46 -5.99 -15.46 11.20
N ASP A 47 -5.07 -15.05 10.33
CA ASP A 47 -4.19 -15.97 9.60
C ASP A 47 -2.93 -15.26 9.09
N TYR A 48 -1.99 -16.02 8.56
CA TYR A 48 -0.77 -15.56 7.90
C TYR A 48 -0.81 -15.85 6.39
N PHE A 49 -0.07 -15.04 5.64
CA PHE A 49 0.08 -15.23 4.21
C PHE A 49 0.91 -16.49 3.93
N ASN A 50 0.31 -17.47 3.24
CA ASN A 50 0.99 -18.69 2.81
C ASN A 50 1.40 -18.58 1.33
N GLY A 51 2.58 -18.00 1.09
CA GLY A 51 3.14 -17.79 -0.25
C GLY A 51 4.53 -17.15 -0.20
N SER A 52 5.05 -16.73 -1.35
CA SER A 52 6.32 -16.02 -1.45
C SER A 52 6.12 -14.52 -1.60
N LEU A 53 6.98 -13.75 -0.94
CA LEU A 53 7.11 -12.30 -1.10
C LEU A 53 8.56 -11.98 -1.43
N SER A 54 8.79 -11.06 -2.35
CA SER A 54 10.12 -10.55 -2.70
C SER A 54 10.06 -9.03 -2.85
N ASP A 55 11.22 -8.37 -2.70
CA ASP A 55 11.41 -6.94 -2.95
C ASP A 55 10.40 -6.01 -2.23
N VAL A 56 10.07 -6.32 -0.99
CA VAL A 56 9.15 -5.48 -0.20
C VAL A 56 9.80 -4.14 0.13
N ARG A 57 9.15 -3.04 -0.25
CA ARG A 57 9.64 -1.67 -0.08
C ARG A 57 8.55 -0.78 0.52
N LEU A 58 8.94 0.12 1.42
CA LEU A 58 8.08 1.15 1.99
C LEU A 58 8.63 2.53 1.66
N TYR A 59 7.73 3.46 1.38
CA TYR A 59 8.07 4.84 1.02
C TYR A 59 7.27 5.79 1.91
N ASN A 60 7.93 6.86 2.37
CA ASN A 60 7.31 7.94 3.14
C ASN A 60 6.61 8.99 2.26
N ARG A 61 6.39 8.68 0.97
CA ARG A 61 5.73 9.54 0.00
C ARG A 61 4.93 8.71 -0.99
N ALA A 62 3.99 9.35 -1.66
CA ALA A 62 3.33 8.76 -2.82
C ALA A 62 4.35 8.58 -3.96
N LEU A 63 4.34 7.39 -4.56
CA LEU A 63 5.09 7.12 -5.79
C LEU A 63 4.29 7.60 -7.01
N THR A 64 4.98 8.06 -8.04
CA THR A 64 4.35 8.38 -9.33
C THR A 64 4.17 7.12 -10.17
N PRO A 65 3.26 7.11 -11.16
CA PRO A 65 3.09 5.96 -12.06
C PRO A 65 4.39 5.53 -12.73
N GLU A 66 5.26 6.48 -13.12
CA GLU A 66 6.53 6.22 -13.79
C GLU A 66 7.55 5.50 -12.88
N GLU A 67 7.45 5.70 -11.57
CA GLU A 67 8.29 5.00 -10.59
C GLU A 67 7.85 3.54 -10.38
N LEU A 68 6.60 3.21 -10.71
CA LEU A 68 6.01 1.88 -10.53
C LEU A 68 6.18 0.96 -11.73
N THR A 69 6.54 1.52 -12.89
CA THR A 69 6.75 0.78 -14.15
C THR A 69 8.21 0.34 -14.36
N LYS A 70 9.10 0.68 -13.42
CA LYS A 70 10.52 0.30 -13.48
C LYS A 70 10.77 -1.12 -12.98
#